data_AF-A2FJ61-F1
#
_entry.id   AF-A2FJ61-F1
#
_cell.length_a   1.000
_cell.length_b   1.000
_cell.length_c   1.000
_cell.angle_alpha   90.00
_cell.angle_beta   90.00
_cell.angle_gamma   90.00
#
_symmetry.space_group_name_H-M   'P 1'
#
loop_
_entity.id
_entity.type
_entity.pdbx_description
1 polymer ?
#
loop_
_entity_poly.entity_id
_entity_poly.type
_entity_poly.pdbx_seq_one_letter_code
_entity_poly.pdbx_strand_id
1 'polypeptide(L)'
;MQQQDYQKVFEATAEFLKDPFHEIFHTMVFLNDASLPEYSKYVSKPIALEVIKANLESKKYSTPAEWYNDINRMYQNAIEYHYKSPVGTKEIGILATYLQWKFKKQYKNMLIKSDKEWLNKVIKKSNQITEIMQNMPISSRRSSNLSSYVKKMDSVTEPMKPIDVTPTVEKLNNSLSDVEFRQDIYQLLKETEGIVPGTIPNDTIDFEKLKPGTQNIIKDYVNRH
;
A
#
# COMPACT_ATOMS: atom_id res chain seq x y z
N MET A 1 8.23 20.73 4.36
CA MET A 1 7.61 19.50 3.82
C MET A 1 7.01 19.77 2.45
N GLN A 2 7.09 18.85 1.49
CA GLN A 2 6.44 19.01 0.17
C GLN A 2 4.91 19.00 0.31
N GLN A 3 4.17 19.70 -0.55
CA GLN A 3 2.72 19.86 -0.43
C GLN A 3 1.97 18.51 -0.45
N GLN A 4 2.35 17.58 -1.33
CA GLN A 4 1.74 16.25 -1.41
C GLN A 4 1.98 15.44 -0.13
N ASP A 5 3.19 15.51 0.42
CA ASP A 5 3.55 14.83 1.67
C ASP A 5 2.79 15.44 2.86
N TYR A 6 2.64 16.76 2.88
CA TYR A 6 1.87 17.48 3.90
C TYR A 6 0.40 17.06 3.92
N GLN A 7 -0.23 16.98 2.73
CA GLN A 7 -1.63 16.56 2.61
C GLN A 7 -1.83 15.15 3.20
N LYS A 8 -0.95 14.20 2.85
CA LYS A 8 -1.03 12.81 3.34
C LYS A 8 -0.93 12.71 4.86
N VAL A 9 0.03 13.41 5.48
CA VAL A 9 0.18 13.37 6.96
C VAL A 9 -0.95 14.10 7.68
N PHE A 10 -1.50 15.15 7.06
CA PHE A 10 -2.63 15.89 7.61
C PHE A 10 -3.91 15.03 7.60
N GLU A 11 -4.21 14.39 6.48
CA GLU A 11 -5.32 13.45 6.35
C GLU A 11 -5.19 12.28 7.33
N ALA A 12 -4.01 11.65 7.41
CA ALA A 12 -3.75 10.56 8.36
C ALA A 12 -3.96 11.00 9.82
N THR A 13 -3.51 12.21 10.19
CA THR A 13 -3.72 12.75 11.55
C THR A 13 -5.20 13.02 11.82
N ALA A 14 -5.95 13.51 10.82
CA ALA A 14 -7.38 13.72 10.94
C ALA A 14 -8.17 12.41 11.05
N GLU A 15 -7.71 11.33 10.40
CA GLU A 15 -8.27 9.99 10.56
C GLU A 15 -8.03 9.44 11.98
N PHE A 16 -6.82 9.61 12.52
CA PHE A 16 -6.52 9.20 13.90
C PHE A 16 -7.44 9.89 14.91
N LEU A 17 -7.69 11.20 14.75
CA LEU A 17 -8.59 11.95 15.64
C LEU A 17 -10.06 11.52 15.57
N LYS A 18 -10.47 10.81 14.52
CA LYS A 18 -11.83 10.28 14.36
C LYS A 18 -11.97 8.84 14.83
N ASP A 19 -10.87 8.11 14.93
CA ASP A 19 -10.85 6.70 15.29
C ASP A 19 -11.05 6.54 16.81
N PRO A 20 -12.13 5.89 17.28
CA PRO A 20 -12.38 5.70 18.71
C PRO A 20 -11.23 5.00 19.45
N PHE A 21 -10.44 4.18 18.76
CA PHE A 21 -9.28 3.53 19.36
C PHE A 21 -8.14 4.51 19.71
N HIS A 22 -8.19 5.75 19.20
CA HIS A 22 -7.19 6.78 19.47
C HIS A 22 -7.59 7.79 20.54
N GLU A 23 -8.81 7.69 21.10
CA GLU A 23 -9.37 8.69 22.02
C GLU A 23 -8.42 8.99 23.20
N ILE A 24 -7.82 7.95 23.77
CA ILE A 24 -6.88 8.05 24.90
C ILE A 24 -5.56 8.77 24.55
N PHE A 25 -5.28 9.01 23.26
CA PHE A 25 -4.09 9.72 22.78
C PHE A 25 -4.42 11.15 22.28
N HIS A 26 -5.68 11.58 22.39
CA HIS A 26 -6.09 12.90 21.91
C HIS A 26 -5.43 14.03 22.70
N THR A 27 -5.48 13.92 24.02
CA THR A 27 -5.07 14.98 24.95
C THR A 27 -3.71 14.70 25.57
N MET A 28 -2.94 15.76 25.81
CA MET A 28 -1.63 15.69 26.41
C MET A 28 -1.68 15.19 27.87
N VAL A 29 -0.87 14.18 28.16
CA VAL A 29 -0.54 13.79 29.54
C VAL A 29 0.65 14.63 30.00
N PHE A 30 0.45 15.43 31.04
CA PHE A 30 1.53 16.22 31.63
C PHE A 30 2.41 15.38 32.54
N LEU A 31 3.67 15.78 32.72
CA LEU A 31 4.64 15.04 33.55
C LEU A 31 4.24 14.93 35.03
N ASN A 32 3.39 15.84 35.50
CA ASN A 32 2.84 15.94 36.85
C ASN A 32 1.36 15.56 36.91
N ASP A 33 0.84 14.86 35.90
CA ASP A 33 -0.56 14.45 35.86
C ASP A 33 -0.90 13.53 37.04
N ALA A 34 -1.86 13.95 37.86
CA ALA A 34 -2.28 13.20 39.05
C ALA A 34 -2.97 11.87 38.70
N SER A 35 -3.52 11.74 37.49
CA SER A 35 -4.14 10.50 37.01
C SER A 35 -3.11 9.41 36.65
N LEU A 36 -1.85 9.79 36.43
CA LEU A 36 -0.76 8.88 36.07
C LEU A 36 0.43 9.07 37.03
N PRO A 37 0.39 8.42 38.21
CA PRO A 37 1.43 8.54 39.21
C PRO A 37 2.82 8.23 38.65
N GLU A 38 3.78 9.10 38.96
CA GLU A 38 5.18 8.95 38.55
C GLU A 38 5.41 8.85 37.04
N TYR A 39 4.49 9.37 36.21
CA TYR A 39 4.60 9.34 34.73
C TYR A 39 5.96 9.83 34.21
N SER A 40 6.50 10.89 34.82
CA SER A 40 7.82 11.46 34.50
C SER A 40 9.01 10.51 34.71
N LYS A 41 8.87 9.46 35.53
CA LYS A 41 9.92 8.43 35.68
C LYS A 41 10.04 7.55 34.44
N TYR A 42 8.96 7.38 33.70
CA TYR A 42 8.88 6.50 32.53
C TYR A 42 8.93 7.28 31.21
N VAL A 43 8.37 8.49 31.18
CA VAL A 43 8.21 9.29 29.98
C VAL A 43 8.89 10.64 30.13
N SER A 44 9.89 10.92 29.30
CA SER A 44 10.63 12.20 29.33
C SER A 44 10.10 13.26 28.37
N LYS A 45 9.44 12.86 27.28
CA LYS A 45 8.94 13.77 26.23
C LYS A 45 7.49 13.43 25.87
N PRO A 46 6.52 13.87 26.69
CA PRO A 46 5.10 13.64 26.41
C PRO A 46 4.69 14.31 25.10
N ILE A 47 3.71 13.71 24.43
CA ILE A 47 3.09 14.24 23.21
C ILE A 47 1.73 13.57 23.02
N ALA A 48 0.81 14.23 22.33
CA ALA A 48 -0.52 13.75 22.02
C ALA A 48 -0.96 14.23 20.63
N LEU A 49 -2.04 13.67 20.10
CA LEU A 49 -2.55 13.99 18.76
C LEU A 49 -2.94 15.47 18.62
N GLU A 50 -3.46 16.11 19.67
CA GLU A 50 -3.76 17.55 19.64
C GLU A 50 -2.51 18.40 19.36
N VAL A 51 -1.38 18.04 19.98
CA VAL A 51 -0.10 18.74 19.83
C VAL A 51 0.48 18.47 18.45
N ILE A 52 0.38 17.24 17.97
CA ILE A 52 0.86 16.85 16.63
C ILE A 52 0.05 17.59 15.55
N LYS A 53 -1.28 17.68 15.71
CA LYS A 53 -2.15 18.45 14.83
C LYS A 53 -1.78 19.93 14.83
N ALA A 54 -1.61 20.55 16.00
CA ALA A 54 -1.22 21.95 16.11
C ALA A 54 0.16 22.22 15.48
N ASN A 55 1.12 21.29 15.63
CA ASN A 55 2.43 21.37 15.00
C ASN A 55 2.35 21.26 13.47
N LEU A 56 1.44 20.42 12.94
CA LEU A 56 1.16 20.35 11.50
C LEU A 56 0.58 21.68 10.99
N GLU A 57 -0.47 22.19 11.63
CA GLU A 57 -1.13 23.46 11.25
C GLU A 57 -0.17 24.64 11.29
N SER A 58 0.75 24.64 12.26
CA SER A 58 1.83 25.63 12.41
C SER A 58 3.04 25.37 11.50
N LYS A 59 2.98 24.38 10.61
CA LYS A 59 4.06 23.97 9.68
C LYS A 59 5.41 23.70 10.36
N LYS A 60 5.41 23.19 11.60
CA LYS A 60 6.65 22.90 12.34
C LYS A 60 7.42 21.69 11.82
N TYR A 61 6.74 20.78 11.12
CA TYR A 61 7.38 19.60 10.54
C TYR A 61 7.99 19.91 9.18
N SER A 62 9.31 19.85 9.10
CA SER A 62 10.08 20.03 7.86
C SER A 62 9.97 18.82 6.95
N THR A 63 9.86 17.62 7.54
CA THR A 63 9.78 16.34 6.81
C THR A 63 8.68 15.43 7.37
N PRO A 64 8.13 14.48 6.58
CA PRO A 64 7.18 13.49 7.09
C PRO A 64 7.78 12.59 8.18
N ALA A 65 9.11 12.44 8.20
CA ALA A 65 9.82 11.66 9.20
C ALA A 65 9.70 12.28 10.61
N GLU A 66 9.68 13.61 10.73
CA GLU A 66 9.51 14.28 12.02
C GLU A 66 8.10 14.04 12.59
N TRP A 67 7.08 14.17 11.75
CA TRP A 67 5.70 13.81 12.12
C TRP A 67 5.58 12.33 12.51
N TYR A 68 6.20 11.44 11.74
CA TYR A 68 6.24 10.01 12.03
C TYR A 68 6.88 9.73 13.40
N ASN A 69 7.99 10.39 13.70
CA ASN A 69 8.70 10.21 14.97
C ASN A 69 7.83 10.64 16.15
N ASP A 70 7.04 11.70 16.01
CA ASP A 70 6.13 12.19 17.04
C ASP A 70 4.94 11.25 17.26
N ILE A 71 4.29 10.75 16.19
CA ILE A 71 3.23 9.73 16.29
C ILE A 71 3.79 8.44 16.92
N ASN A 72 4.97 8.00 16.50
CA ASN A 72 5.60 6.80 17.05
C ASN A 72 5.96 6.99 18.54
N ARG A 73 6.49 8.17 18.91
CA ARG A 73 6.82 8.50 20.30
C ARG A 73 5.58 8.52 21.19
N MET A 74 4.46 9.05 20.70
CA MET A 74 3.17 9.02 21.41
C MET A 74 2.81 7.60 21.86
N TYR A 75 2.88 6.63 20.93
CA TYR A 75 2.64 5.23 21.30
C TYR A 75 3.73 4.66 22.21
N GLN A 76 5.01 4.97 21.97
CA GLN A 76 6.10 4.49 22.83
C GLN A 76 5.95 4.96 24.27
N ASN A 77 5.55 6.21 24.49
CA ASN A 77 5.31 6.76 25.82
C ASN A 77 4.21 5.97 26.55
N ALA A 78 3.12 5.65 25.86
CA ALA A 78 2.06 4.83 26.43
C ALA A 78 2.53 3.39 26.72
N ILE A 79 3.21 2.74 25.77
CA ILE A 79 3.77 1.40 25.95
C ILE A 79 4.72 1.34 27.16
N GLU A 80 5.63 2.30 27.24
CA GLU A 80 6.65 2.38 28.29
C GLU A 80 6.00 2.54 29.68
N TYR A 81 5.10 3.50 29.82
CA TYR A 81 4.41 3.71 31.10
C TYR A 81 3.52 2.53 31.46
N HIS A 82 2.63 2.10 30.55
CA HIS A 82 1.61 1.10 30.88
C HIS A 82 2.15 -0.32 31.08
N TYR A 83 3.34 -0.65 30.57
CA TYR A 83 3.97 -1.93 30.85
C TYR A 83 4.99 -1.92 31.98
N LYS A 84 5.67 -0.80 32.24
CA LYS A 84 6.73 -0.74 33.27
C LYS A 84 6.28 -0.12 34.59
N SER A 85 5.24 0.72 34.57
CA SER A 85 4.66 1.24 35.80
C SER A 85 3.89 0.14 36.55
N PRO A 86 4.10 -0.04 37.86
CA PRO A 86 3.31 -0.97 38.67
C PRO A 86 1.80 -0.70 38.63
N VAL A 87 1.41 0.56 38.38
CA VAL A 87 0.02 1.00 38.29
C VAL A 87 -0.45 1.16 36.84
N GLY A 88 0.35 0.71 35.86
CA GLY A 88 0.02 0.78 34.45
C GLY A 88 -1.09 -0.19 34.05
N THR A 89 -2.05 0.30 33.26
CA THR A 89 -3.11 -0.52 32.64
C THR A 89 -2.58 -1.29 31.40
N LYS A 90 -2.46 -2.61 31.49
CA LYS A 90 -1.87 -3.45 30.44
C LYS A 90 -2.65 -3.40 29.12
N GLU A 91 -3.97 -3.25 29.18
CA GLU A 91 -4.86 -3.17 28.03
C GLU A 91 -4.52 -1.96 27.16
N ILE A 92 -4.19 -0.82 27.79
CA ILE A 92 -3.73 0.39 27.09
C ILE A 92 -2.37 0.14 26.44
N GLY A 93 -1.45 -0.53 27.13
CA GLY A 93 -0.16 -0.92 26.55
C GLY A 93 -0.30 -1.82 25.31
N ILE A 94 -1.24 -2.78 25.35
CA ILE A 94 -1.57 -3.67 24.22
C ILE A 94 -2.14 -2.86 23.06
N LEU A 95 -3.11 -1.99 23.33
CA LEU A 95 -3.71 -1.12 22.33
C LEU A 95 -2.66 -0.23 21.66
N ALA A 96 -1.81 0.44 22.44
CA ALA A 96 -0.73 1.28 21.93
C ALA A 96 0.26 0.49 21.07
N THR A 97 0.61 -0.73 21.48
CA THR A 97 1.49 -1.63 20.70
C THR A 97 0.87 -2.00 19.36
N TYR A 98 -0.41 -2.36 19.36
CA TYR A 98 -1.15 -2.70 18.14
C TYR A 98 -1.26 -1.50 17.18
N LEU A 99 -1.65 -0.33 17.70
CA LEU A 99 -1.78 0.89 16.89
C LEU A 99 -0.44 1.34 16.32
N GLN A 100 0.65 1.27 17.11
CA GLN A 100 1.99 1.57 16.61
C GLN A 100 2.40 0.63 15.46
N TRP A 101 2.14 -0.67 15.59
CA TRP A 101 2.42 -1.64 14.53
C TRP A 101 1.62 -1.33 13.26
N LYS A 102 0.31 -1.09 13.40
CA LYS A 102 -0.59 -0.73 12.30
C LYS A 102 -0.11 0.54 11.60
N PHE A 103 0.23 1.57 12.37
CA PHE A 103 0.80 2.82 11.89
C PHE A 103 2.10 2.63 11.12
N LYS A 104 3.07 1.90 11.69
CA LYS A 104 4.35 1.59 11.02
C LYS A 104 4.16 0.90 9.67
N LYS A 105 3.16 0.02 9.57
CA LYS A 105 2.80 -0.65 8.32
C LYS A 105 2.23 0.33 7.30
N GLN A 106 1.28 1.17 7.71
CA GLN A 106 0.66 2.19 6.85
C GLN A 106 1.68 3.24 6.36
N TYR A 107 2.54 3.74 7.24
CA TYR A 107 3.54 4.75 6.90
C TYR A 107 4.52 4.28 5.82
N LYS A 108 4.94 3.00 5.85
CA LYS A 108 5.80 2.43 4.81
C LYS A 108 5.20 2.51 3.40
N ASN A 109 3.88 2.38 3.30
CA ASN A 109 3.15 2.52 2.04
C ASN A 109 3.04 3.99 1.64
N MET A 110 2.85 4.89 2.61
CA MET A 110 2.77 6.34 2.39
C MET A 110 4.07 6.94 1.82
N LEU A 111 5.22 6.35 2.15
CA LEU A 111 6.54 6.73 1.64
C LEU A 111 6.74 6.45 0.15
N ILE A 112 5.87 5.67 -0.50
CA ILE A 112 5.98 5.39 -1.92
C ILE A 112 5.57 6.64 -2.70
N LYS A 113 6.53 7.24 -3.40
CA LYS A 113 6.34 8.51 -4.12
C LYS A 113 5.92 8.34 -5.57
N SER A 114 6.16 7.18 -6.17
CA SER A 114 5.82 6.90 -7.57
C SER A 114 5.69 5.40 -7.86
N ASP A 115 5.05 5.08 -8.98
CA ASP A 115 4.93 3.70 -9.50
C ASP A 115 6.29 3.05 -9.75
N LYS A 116 7.30 3.84 -10.16
CA LYS A 116 8.68 3.37 -10.30
C LYS A 116 9.28 2.93 -8.96
N GLU A 117 9.05 3.71 -7.90
CA GLU A 117 9.53 3.36 -6.56
C GLU A 117 8.79 2.14 -6.00
N TRP A 118 7.49 2.05 -6.25
CA TRP A 118 6.68 0.87 -5.95
C TRP A 118 7.20 -0.38 -6.65
N LEU A 119 7.41 -0.31 -7.97
CA LEU A 119 7.91 -1.41 -8.78
C LEU A 119 9.28 -1.89 -8.28
N ASN A 120 10.19 -0.97 -7.95
CA ASN A 120 11.48 -1.31 -7.37
C ASN A 120 11.34 -2.06 -6.04
N LYS A 121 10.38 -1.67 -5.18
CA LYS A 121 10.09 -2.37 -3.92
C LYS A 121 9.53 -3.77 -4.17
N VAL A 122 8.66 -3.94 -5.16
CA VAL A 122 8.10 -5.23 -5.58
C VAL A 122 9.21 -6.15 -6.10
N ILE A 123 10.05 -5.67 -7.02
CA ILE A 123 11.20 -6.41 -7.55
C ILE A 123 12.12 -6.88 -6.42
N LYS A 124 12.46 -5.98 -5.49
CA LYS A 124 13.30 -6.32 -4.33
C LYS A 124 12.68 -7.45 -3.48
N LYS A 125 11.36 -7.42 -3.27
CA LYS A 125 10.66 -8.48 -2.53
C LYS A 125 10.57 -9.79 -3.31
N SER A 126 10.38 -9.72 -4.62
CA SER A 126 10.47 -10.88 -5.53
C SER A 126 11.81 -11.59 -5.39
N ASN A 127 12.91 -10.83 -5.44
CA ASN A 127 14.26 -11.39 -5.33
C ASN A 127 14.50 -12.09 -3.98
N GLN A 128 13.96 -11.54 -2.88
CA GLN A 128 14.02 -12.19 -1.56
C GLN A 128 13.25 -13.52 -1.54
N ILE A 129 12.09 -13.59 -2.21
CA ILE A 129 11.33 -14.84 -2.34
C ILE A 129 12.12 -15.86 -3.16
N THR A 130 12.71 -15.43 -4.29
CA THR A 130 13.56 -16.28 -5.13
C THR A 130 14.73 -16.86 -4.33
N GLU A 131 15.42 -16.05 -3.53
CA GLU A 131 16.52 -16.49 -2.67
C GLU A 131 16.07 -17.53 -1.63
N ILE A 132 14.92 -17.32 -0.99
CA ILE A 132 14.34 -18.29 -0.05
C ILE A 132 13.99 -19.61 -0.76
N MET A 133 13.41 -19.52 -1.97
CA MET A 133 13.04 -20.70 -2.76
C MET A 133 14.27 -21.51 -3.19
N GLN A 134 15.36 -20.83 -3.56
CA GLN A 134 16.62 -21.47 -3.96
C GLN A 134 17.29 -22.20 -2.77
N ASN A 135 17.16 -21.68 -1.56
CA ASN A 135 17.79 -22.21 -0.35
C ASN A 135 16.87 -23.12 0.50
N MET A 136 15.73 -23.56 -0.03
CA MET A 136 14.78 -24.38 0.73
C MET A 136 15.33 -25.81 0.96
N PRO A 137 15.34 -26.33 2.21
CA PRO A 137 15.85 -27.66 2.51
C PRO A 137 15.09 -28.75 1.72
N ILE A 138 15.86 -29.71 1.19
CA ILE A 138 15.43 -30.71 0.19
C ILE A 138 14.23 -31.56 0.66
N SER A 139 14.03 -31.72 1.97
CA SER A 139 12.89 -32.46 2.54
C SER A 139 11.52 -31.80 2.33
N SER A 140 11.47 -30.51 1.99
CA SER A 140 10.23 -29.77 1.70
C SER A 140 9.83 -29.78 0.21
N ARG A 141 10.66 -30.35 -0.69
CA ARG A 141 10.34 -30.52 -2.12
C ARG A 141 9.37 -31.69 -2.33
N ARG A 142 8.09 -31.53 -1.98
CA ARG A 142 7.03 -32.38 -2.52
C ARG A 142 5.91 -31.54 -3.12
N SER A 143 6.15 -31.00 -4.31
CA SER A 143 5.12 -31.04 -5.36
C SER A 143 5.80 -31.08 -6.73
N SER A 144 5.49 -32.09 -7.52
CA SER A 144 5.92 -32.24 -8.92
C SER A 144 5.52 -31.04 -9.78
N ASN A 145 4.52 -30.28 -9.35
CA ASN A 145 3.97 -29.12 -10.05
C ASN A 145 4.82 -27.85 -9.90
N LEU A 146 5.71 -27.74 -8.90
CA LEU A 146 6.57 -26.54 -8.73
C LEU A 146 7.75 -26.50 -9.71
N SER A 147 8.20 -27.65 -10.21
CA SER A 147 9.33 -27.74 -11.14
C SER A 147 9.08 -27.02 -12.47
N SER A 148 7.84 -27.03 -12.95
CA SER A 148 7.43 -26.29 -14.16
C SER A 148 7.41 -24.77 -13.93
N TYR A 149 7.01 -24.30 -12.75
CA TYR A 149 7.05 -22.88 -12.39
C TYR A 149 8.48 -22.36 -12.17
N VAL A 150 9.34 -23.16 -11.52
CA VAL A 150 10.77 -22.81 -11.33
C VAL A 150 11.48 -22.69 -12.68
N LYS A 151 11.28 -23.64 -13.60
CA LYS A 151 11.80 -23.52 -14.98
C LYS A 151 11.29 -22.27 -15.71
N LYS A 152 10.03 -21.89 -15.45
CA LYS A 152 9.41 -20.68 -16.01
C LYS A 152 10.01 -19.40 -15.41
N MET A 153 10.42 -19.44 -14.15
CA MET A 153 11.14 -18.35 -13.48
C MET A 153 12.60 -18.24 -13.95
N ASP A 154 13.29 -19.36 -14.17
CA ASP A 154 14.67 -19.37 -14.67
C ASP A 154 14.77 -18.81 -16.09
N SER A 155 13.69 -18.89 -16.89
CA SER A 155 13.60 -18.24 -18.21
C SER A 155 13.29 -16.74 -18.17
N VAL A 156 12.99 -16.17 -16.99
CA VAL A 156 12.76 -14.71 -16.83
C VAL A 156 14.06 -14.07 -16.36
N THR A 157 15.00 -13.90 -17.30
CA THR A 157 16.29 -13.24 -17.06
C THR A 157 16.21 -11.71 -17.14
N GLU A 158 15.09 -11.16 -17.61
CA GLU A 158 14.85 -9.73 -17.65
C GLU A 158 13.95 -9.29 -16.50
N PRO A 159 14.19 -8.10 -15.89
CA PRO A 159 13.21 -7.50 -15.00
C PRO A 159 11.85 -7.51 -15.71
N MET A 160 10.77 -7.82 -14.99
CA MET A 160 9.42 -7.70 -15.55
C MET A 160 9.27 -6.28 -16.08
N LYS A 161 9.44 -6.12 -17.39
CA LYS A 161 9.16 -4.89 -18.09
C LYS A 161 7.69 -4.60 -17.80
N PRO A 162 7.28 -3.32 -17.63
CA PRO A 162 5.87 -2.97 -17.79
C PRO A 162 5.38 -3.76 -18.99
N ILE A 163 4.32 -4.55 -18.81
CA ILE A 163 3.78 -5.36 -19.90
C ILE A 163 3.57 -4.36 -21.03
N ASP A 164 4.39 -4.47 -22.06
CA ASP A 164 4.28 -3.62 -23.21
C ASP A 164 2.99 -4.04 -23.90
N VAL A 165 1.93 -3.27 -23.65
CA VAL A 165 0.61 -3.50 -24.22
C VAL A 165 0.55 -2.92 -25.63
N THR A 166 1.52 -2.09 -26.05
CA THR A 166 1.60 -1.53 -27.41
C THR A 166 1.43 -2.58 -28.50
N PRO A 167 2.12 -3.73 -28.50
CA PRO A 167 1.89 -4.78 -29.51
C PRO A 167 0.48 -5.40 -29.44
N THR A 168 -0.12 -5.50 -28.25
CA THR A 168 -1.51 -5.98 -28.10
C THR A 168 -2.51 -4.93 -28.60
N VAL A 169 -2.29 -3.65 -28.34
CA VAL A 169 -3.15 -2.53 -28.74
C VAL A 169 -3.08 -2.30 -30.25
N GLU A 170 -1.89 -2.40 -30.83
CA GLU A 170 -1.69 -2.34 -32.28
C GLU A 170 -2.38 -3.53 -32.96
N LYS A 171 -2.14 -4.76 -32.48
CA LYS A 171 -2.79 -5.95 -33.04
C LYS A 171 -4.31 -5.87 -32.90
N LEU A 172 -4.82 -5.46 -31.74
CA LEU A 172 -6.26 -5.25 -31.53
C LEU A 172 -6.83 -4.29 -32.56
N ASN A 173 -6.32 -3.06 -32.63
CA ASN A 173 -6.90 -2.03 -33.49
C ASN A 173 -6.70 -2.31 -34.99
N ASN A 174 -5.58 -2.92 -35.38
CA ASN A 174 -5.35 -3.34 -36.77
C ASN A 174 -6.29 -4.49 -37.20
N SER A 175 -6.61 -5.40 -36.28
CA SER A 175 -7.53 -6.52 -36.55
C SER A 175 -9.00 -6.13 -36.50
N LEU A 176 -9.37 -4.91 -36.06
CA LEU A 176 -10.76 -4.43 -36.10
C LEU A 176 -11.31 -4.22 -37.51
N SER A 177 -10.44 -4.23 -38.54
CA SER A 177 -10.90 -4.27 -39.93
C SER A 177 -11.57 -5.59 -40.31
N ASP A 178 -11.26 -6.67 -39.58
CA ASP A 178 -11.91 -7.96 -39.77
C ASP A 178 -13.30 -7.97 -39.10
N VAL A 179 -14.32 -8.36 -39.88
CA VAL A 179 -15.71 -8.21 -39.48
C VAL A 179 -16.09 -9.18 -38.35
N GLU A 180 -15.59 -10.42 -38.38
CA GLU A 180 -15.88 -11.43 -37.36
C GLU A 180 -15.15 -11.10 -36.06
N PHE A 181 -13.85 -10.79 -36.16
CA PHE A 181 -13.04 -10.38 -35.02
C PHE A 181 -13.61 -9.13 -34.33
N ARG A 182 -14.02 -8.12 -35.10
CA ARG A 182 -14.63 -6.90 -34.56
C ARG A 182 -15.95 -7.20 -33.83
N GLN A 183 -16.78 -8.08 -34.36
CA GLN A 183 -18.04 -8.47 -33.71
C GLN A 183 -17.80 -9.17 -32.37
N ASP A 184 -16.81 -10.07 -32.31
CA ASP A 184 -16.44 -10.75 -31.07
C ASP A 184 -15.90 -9.78 -30.02
N ILE A 185 -15.00 -8.86 -30.42
CA ILE A 185 -14.48 -7.82 -29.51
C ILE A 185 -15.61 -6.92 -28.99
N TYR A 186 -16.55 -6.54 -29.84
CA TYR A 186 -17.70 -5.73 -29.47
C TYR A 186 -18.67 -6.46 -28.53
N GLN A 187 -18.86 -7.76 -28.73
CA GLN A 187 -19.63 -8.58 -27.81
C GLN A 187 -18.94 -8.68 -26.45
N LEU A 188 -17.62 -8.87 -26.42
CA LEU A 188 -16.83 -8.87 -25.19
C LEU A 188 -16.92 -7.54 -24.44
N LEU A 189 -16.79 -6.40 -25.14
CA LEU A 189 -16.92 -5.07 -24.54
C LEU A 189 -18.34 -4.82 -24.00
N LYS A 190 -19.37 -5.30 -24.69
CA LYS A 190 -20.76 -5.20 -24.21
C LYS A 190 -20.96 -6.00 -22.92
N GLU A 191 -20.42 -7.21 -22.84
CA GLU A 191 -20.57 -8.09 -21.68
C GLU A 191 -19.73 -7.65 -20.47
N THR A 192 -18.54 -7.11 -20.71
CA THR A 192 -17.57 -6.78 -19.65
C THR A 192 -17.63 -5.31 -19.20
N GLU A 193 -17.99 -4.40 -20.10
CA GLU A 193 -18.05 -2.95 -19.85
C GLU A 193 -19.44 -2.35 -19.99
N GLY A 194 -20.40 -3.05 -20.62
CA GLY A 194 -21.69 -2.47 -20.97
C GLY A 194 -21.63 -1.49 -22.14
N ILE A 195 -20.51 -1.45 -22.88
CA ILE A 195 -20.31 -0.54 -24.02
C ILE A 195 -21.04 -1.10 -25.25
N VAL A 196 -21.84 -0.27 -25.91
CA VAL A 196 -22.60 -0.65 -27.10
C VAL A 196 -21.83 -0.23 -28.35
N PRO A 197 -21.76 -1.06 -29.42
CA PRO A 197 -20.89 -0.81 -30.59
C PRO A 197 -21.05 0.57 -31.26
N GLY A 198 -22.25 1.16 -31.23
CA GLY A 198 -22.54 2.46 -31.83
C GLY A 198 -21.98 3.68 -31.09
N THR A 199 -21.28 3.50 -29.97
CA THR A 199 -20.74 4.61 -29.16
C THR A 199 -19.22 4.75 -29.20
N ILE A 200 -18.51 3.92 -29.98
CA ILE A 200 -17.05 3.96 -30.08
C ILE A 200 -16.66 4.96 -31.18
N PRO A 201 -16.05 6.12 -30.85
CA PRO A 201 -15.64 7.07 -31.86
C PRO A 201 -14.47 6.49 -32.69
N ASN A 202 -14.57 6.56 -34.02
CA ASN A 202 -13.52 6.21 -34.98
C ASN A 202 -13.08 4.72 -35.03
N ASP A 203 -13.90 3.77 -34.57
CA ASP A 203 -13.57 2.33 -34.57
C ASP A 203 -12.27 1.96 -33.81
N THR A 204 -11.70 2.87 -33.04
CA THR A 204 -10.49 2.63 -32.23
C THR A 204 -10.85 2.36 -30.78
N ILE A 205 -10.27 1.32 -30.19
CA ILE A 205 -10.47 0.94 -28.79
C ILE A 205 -9.28 1.46 -27.96
N ASP A 206 -9.58 2.38 -27.04
CA ASP A 206 -8.63 2.87 -26.05
C ASP A 206 -8.48 1.84 -24.92
N PHE A 207 -7.56 0.89 -25.15
CA PHE A 207 -7.34 -0.26 -24.27
C PHE A 207 -6.99 0.15 -22.82
N GLU A 208 -6.26 1.26 -22.63
CA GLU A 208 -5.83 1.71 -21.30
C GLU A 208 -6.99 2.22 -20.44
N LYS A 209 -8.10 2.65 -21.05
CA LYS A 209 -9.29 3.11 -20.35
C LYS A 209 -10.25 1.99 -19.91
N LEU A 210 -10.01 0.76 -20.35
CA LEU A 210 -10.84 -0.40 -19.99
C LEU A 210 -10.53 -0.89 -18.56
N LYS A 211 -11.50 -1.57 -17.93
CA LYS A 211 -11.27 -2.21 -16.63
C LYS A 211 -10.18 -3.29 -16.74
N PRO A 212 -9.39 -3.53 -15.68
CA PRO A 212 -8.32 -4.54 -15.69
C PRO A 212 -8.77 -5.96 -16.07
N GLY A 213 -9.99 -6.35 -15.67
CA GLY A 213 -10.57 -7.64 -16.05
C GLY A 213 -10.84 -7.75 -17.55
N THR A 214 -11.39 -6.69 -18.14
CA THR A 214 -11.65 -6.57 -19.58
C THR A 214 -10.37 -6.58 -20.39
N GLN A 215 -9.36 -5.84 -19.94
CA GLN A 215 -8.03 -5.81 -20.57
C GLN A 215 -7.42 -7.22 -20.67
N ASN A 216 -7.51 -8.01 -19.59
CA ASN A 216 -6.99 -9.38 -19.59
C ASN A 216 -7.76 -10.30 -20.56
N ILE A 217 -9.08 -10.19 -20.62
CA ILE A 217 -9.92 -11.02 -21.51
C ILE A 217 -9.63 -10.67 -22.98
N ILE A 218 -9.61 -9.39 -23.32
CA ILE A 218 -9.30 -8.93 -24.69
C ILE A 218 -7.88 -9.33 -25.07
N LYS A 219 -6.91 -9.19 -24.16
CA LYS A 219 -5.53 -9.62 -24.40
C LYS A 219 -5.43 -11.12 -24.67
N ASP A 220 -6.14 -11.94 -23.90
CA ASP A 220 -6.16 -13.39 -24.12
C ASP A 220 -6.81 -13.76 -25.47
N TYR A 221 -7.87 -13.07 -25.87
CA TYR A 221 -8.53 -13.27 -27.17
C TYR A 221 -7.63 -12.84 -28.33
N VAL A 222 -7.07 -11.63 -28.30
CA VAL A 222 -6.15 -11.08 -29.32
C VAL A 222 -4.86 -11.91 -29.46
N ASN A 223 -4.43 -12.63 -28.42
CA ASN A 223 -3.26 -13.51 -28.52
C ASN A 223 -3.58 -14.86 -29.19
N ARG A 224 -4.86 -15.26 -29.25
CA ARG A 224 -5.31 -16.53 -29.83
C ARG A 224 -5.76 -16.40 -31.29
N HIS A 225 -6.09 -15.19 -31.72
CA HIS A 225 -6.60 -14.82 -33.04
C HIS A 225 -5.69 -13.73 -33.62
#